data_AF-A0A3A5WBX1-F1
#
_entry.id   AF-A0A3A5WBX1-F1
#
_cell.length_a   1.000
_cell.length_b   1.000
_cell.length_c   1.000
_cell.angle_alpha   90.00
_cell.angle_beta   90.00
_cell.angle_gamma   90.00
#
_symmetry.space_group_name_H-M   'P 1'
#
loop_
_entity.id
_entity.type
_entity.pdbx_description
1 polymer ?
#
loop_
_entity_poly.entity_id
_entity_poly.type
_entity_poly.pdbx_seq_one_letter_code
_entity_poly.pdbx_strand_id
1 'polypeptide(L)'
;MPNLRYFGQGGFVLEHLQSNGWTVVDTNKKAELMVVETFDNQEGNSLERLKSTVELMRNALDEIEQHQLQSFIVITDSSSVSGNPRQGLQTHDGACPNGVHGFGTLTAETLARKAVQIGICTRVLRIADDNAKIRNLDKTLDSLDFSVSYRLIQAV
;
A
#
# COMPACT_ATOMS: atom_id res chain seq x y z
N MET A 1 3.96 11.92 18.06
CA MET A 1 4.11 11.29 16.74
C MET A 1 3.04 11.82 15.80
N PRO A 2 3.25 11.76 14.47
CA PRO A 2 2.29 12.23 13.49
C PRO A 2 0.96 11.45 13.59
N ASN A 3 -0.14 12.12 13.23
CA ASN A 3 -1.42 11.43 13.05
C ASN A 3 -1.37 10.56 11.79
N LEU A 4 -1.77 9.30 11.94
CA LEU A 4 -1.77 8.29 10.88
C LEU A 4 -3.19 7.89 10.51
N ARG A 5 -3.50 7.80 9.22
CA ARG A 5 -4.71 7.16 8.72
C ARG A 5 -4.39 5.76 8.22
N TYR A 6 -5.23 4.79 8.57
CA TYR A 6 -5.07 3.40 8.18
C TYR A 6 -6.28 2.90 7.39
N PHE A 7 -6.02 2.22 6.28
CA PHE A 7 -7.00 1.52 5.47
C PHE A 7 -6.52 0.08 5.26
N GLY A 8 -7.36 -0.91 5.58
CA GLY A 8 -7.01 -2.32 5.40
C GLY A 8 -7.76 -3.20 6.39
N GLN A 9 -7.41 -4.49 6.41
CA GLN A 9 -8.01 -5.45 7.34
C GLN A 9 -7.60 -5.17 8.80
N GLY A 10 -6.41 -4.60 9.00
CA GLY A 10 -5.84 -4.36 10.32
C GLY A 10 -5.06 -5.58 10.82
N GLY A 11 -5.08 -5.80 12.14
CA GLY A 11 -4.28 -6.85 12.77
C GLY A 11 -2.82 -6.43 12.92
N PHE A 12 -1.89 -7.31 12.54
CA PHE A 12 -0.47 -7.18 12.92
C PHE A 12 0.19 -5.86 12.51
N VAL A 13 -0.11 -5.34 11.32
CA VAL A 13 0.43 -4.03 10.87
C VAL A 13 -0.11 -2.88 11.71
N LEU A 14 -1.41 -2.86 11.94
CA LEU A 14 -2.08 -1.81 12.70
C LEU A 14 -1.64 -1.85 14.17
N GLU A 15 -1.59 -3.03 14.77
CA GLU A 15 -1.13 -3.27 16.14
C GLU A 15 0.33 -2.83 16.32
N HIS A 16 1.19 -3.14 15.34
CA HIS A 16 2.59 -2.70 15.34
C HIS A 16 2.72 -1.18 15.29
N LEU A 17 2.00 -0.52 14.38
CA LEU A 17 1.99 0.94 14.28
C LEU A 17 1.54 1.59 15.60
N GLN A 18 0.45 1.11 16.20
CA GLN A 18 -0.04 1.61 17.48
C GLN A 18 0.97 1.38 18.62
N SER A 19 1.59 0.19 18.67
CA SER A 19 2.60 -0.15 19.68
C SER A 19 3.87 0.71 19.57
N ASN A 20 4.21 1.14 18.36
CA ASN A 20 5.31 2.08 18.10
C ASN A 20 4.94 3.56 18.32
N GLY A 21 3.75 3.86 18.86
CA GLY A 21 3.35 5.21 19.26
C GLY A 21 2.67 6.03 18.17
N TRP A 22 2.31 5.43 17.03
CA TRP A 22 1.52 6.11 16.01
C TRP A 22 0.08 6.33 16.49
N THR A 23 -0.42 7.55 16.33
CA THR A 23 -1.82 7.87 16.66
C THR A 23 -2.68 7.64 15.43
N VAL A 24 -3.38 6.51 15.39
CA VAL A 24 -4.33 6.20 14.32
C VAL A 24 -5.58 7.05 14.49
N VAL A 25 -5.96 7.78 13.45
CA VAL A 25 -7.04 8.76 13.50
C VAL A 25 -8.17 8.46 12.51
N ASP A 26 -9.40 8.58 13.00
CA ASP A 26 -10.63 8.47 12.20
C ASP A 26 -10.70 9.56 11.12
N THR A 27 -11.54 9.33 10.10
CA THR A 27 -11.73 10.20 8.92
C THR A 27 -11.91 11.69 9.25
N ASN A 28 -12.56 12.01 10.38
CA ASN A 28 -12.86 13.40 10.78
C ASN A 28 -11.65 14.20 11.31
N LYS A 29 -10.49 13.57 11.49
CA LYS A 29 -9.27 14.23 12.00
C LYS A 29 -8.25 14.41 10.88
N LYS A 30 -7.37 15.40 10.99
CA LYS A 30 -6.25 15.53 10.03
C LYS A 30 -5.21 14.43 10.28
N ALA A 31 -4.81 13.74 9.22
CA ALA A 31 -3.68 12.82 9.19
C ALA A 31 -2.52 13.41 8.37
N GLU A 32 -1.29 13.14 8.78
CA GLU A 32 -0.07 13.55 8.07
C GLU A 32 0.44 12.43 7.15
N LEU A 33 0.22 11.18 7.57
CA LEU A 33 0.59 9.97 6.84
C LEU A 33 -0.62 9.06 6.69
N MET A 34 -0.73 8.41 5.54
CA MET A 34 -1.73 7.38 5.28
C MET A 34 -1.04 6.07 4.91
N VAL A 35 -1.50 4.97 5.51
CA VAL A 35 -1.13 3.60 5.15
C VAL A 35 -2.36 2.87 4.60
N VAL A 36 -2.23 2.27 3.42
CA VAL A 36 -3.21 1.32 2.86
C VAL A 36 -2.56 -0.05 2.82
N GLU A 37 -3.10 -1.00 3.56
CA GLU A 37 -2.75 -2.42 3.45
C GLU A 37 -3.83 -3.12 2.61
N THR A 38 -3.46 -3.55 1.40
CA THR A 38 -4.33 -4.41 0.60
C THR A 38 -4.34 -5.81 1.19
N PHE A 39 -5.49 -6.47 1.17
CA PHE A 39 -5.67 -7.81 1.70
C PHE A 39 -6.60 -8.62 0.81
N ASP A 40 -6.50 -9.93 0.94
CA ASP A 40 -7.41 -10.86 0.29
C ASP A 40 -8.65 -11.07 1.17
N ASN A 41 -9.80 -10.55 0.71
CA ASN A 41 -11.08 -10.66 1.41
C ASN A 41 -11.68 -12.09 1.41
N GLN A 42 -10.99 -13.08 0.82
CA GLN A 42 -11.39 -14.50 0.75
C GLN A 42 -12.71 -14.76 0.01
N GLU A 43 -13.22 -13.78 -0.75
CA GLU A 43 -14.44 -13.96 -1.54
C GLU A 43 -14.22 -15.01 -2.63
N GLY A 44 -15.18 -15.93 -2.80
CA GLY A 44 -15.09 -16.96 -3.83
C GLY A 44 -15.14 -16.38 -5.25
N ASN A 45 -15.75 -15.20 -5.42
CA ASN A 45 -15.87 -14.51 -6.69
C ASN A 45 -14.69 -13.57 -6.94
N SER A 46 -13.95 -13.82 -8.01
CA SER A 46 -12.80 -13.01 -8.44
C SER A 46 -13.10 -11.52 -8.67
N LEU A 47 -14.30 -11.20 -9.17
CA LEU A 47 -14.71 -9.81 -9.38
C LEU A 47 -14.91 -9.08 -8.05
N GLU A 48 -15.53 -9.74 -7.07
CA GLU A 48 -15.74 -9.15 -5.73
C GLU A 48 -14.41 -8.93 -5.00
N ARG A 49 -13.46 -9.87 -5.13
CA ARG A 49 -12.09 -9.70 -4.62
C ARG A 49 -11.39 -8.47 -5.19
N LEU A 50 -11.44 -8.31 -6.52
CA LEU A 50 -10.83 -7.15 -7.18
C LEU A 50 -11.55 -5.85 -6.79
N LYS A 51 -12.88 -5.88 -6.72
CA LYS A 51 -13.71 -4.74 -6.33
C LYS A 51 -13.33 -4.23 -4.94
N SER A 52 -13.10 -5.11 -3.97
CA SER A 52 -12.66 -4.68 -2.63
C SER A 52 -11.31 -3.95 -2.66
N THR A 53 -10.35 -4.38 -3.50
CA THR A 53 -9.07 -3.65 -3.66
C THR A 53 -9.29 -2.28 -4.30
N VAL A 54 -10.13 -2.21 -5.34
CA VAL A 54 -10.48 -0.95 -6.02
C VAL A 54 -11.16 0.02 -5.07
N GLU A 55 -12.15 -0.44 -4.30
CA GLU A 55 -12.91 0.39 -3.36
C GLU A 55 -12.01 0.91 -2.23
N LEU A 56 -11.14 0.07 -1.68
CA LEU A 56 -10.17 0.47 -0.65
C LEU A 56 -9.26 1.60 -1.14
N MET A 57 -8.68 1.42 -2.33
CA MET A 57 -7.77 2.41 -2.92
C MET A 57 -8.49 3.68 -3.36
N ARG A 58 -9.72 3.57 -3.89
CA ARG A 58 -10.54 4.73 -4.25
C ARG A 58 -10.82 5.58 -3.00
N ASN A 59 -11.30 4.96 -1.93
CA ASN A 59 -11.60 5.66 -0.68
C ASN A 59 -10.37 6.36 -0.10
N ALA A 60 -9.19 5.71 -0.19
CA ALA A 60 -7.93 6.31 0.21
C ALA A 60 -7.56 7.54 -0.65
N LEU A 61 -7.75 7.46 -1.98
CA LEU A 61 -7.52 8.60 -2.88
C LEU A 61 -8.51 9.74 -2.65
N ASP A 62 -9.79 9.43 -2.43
CA ASP A 62 -10.82 10.44 -2.11
C ASP A 62 -10.43 11.22 -0.83
N GLU A 63 -9.88 10.53 0.18
CA GLU A 63 -9.36 11.16 1.40
C GLU A 63 -8.14 12.04 1.13
N ILE A 64 -7.23 11.60 0.25
CA ILE A 64 -6.06 12.38 -0.15
C ILE A 64 -6.46 13.67 -0.89
N GLU A 65 -7.50 13.62 -1.72
CA GLU A 65 -8.00 14.81 -2.40
C GLU A 65 -8.66 15.80 -1.43
N GLN A 66 -9.30 15.31 -0.37
CA GLN A 66 -10.01 16.12 0.61
C GLN A 66 -9.12 16.67 1.73
N HIS A 67 -7.98 16.03 2.01
CA HIS A 67 -7.12 16.36 3.15
C HIS A 67 -5.66 16.55 2.72
N GLN A 68 -4.98 17.53 3.32
CA GLN A 68 -3.53 17.70 3.14
C GLN A 68 -2.74 16.61 3.86
N LEU A 69 -2.53 15.50 3.16
CA LEU A 69 -1.56 14.45 3.50
C LEU A 69 -0.16 14.82 3.00
N GLN A 70 0.87 14.33 3.68
CA GLN A 70 2.27 14.52 3.24
C GLN A 70 2.84 13.23 2.63
N SER A 71 2.45 12.08 3.18
CA SER A 71 2.96 10.78 2.77
C SER A 71 1.85 9.76 2.60
N PHE A 72 1.98 8.92 1.58
CA PHE A 72 1.09 7.82 1.27
C PHE A 72 1.87 6.52 1.10
N ILE A 73 1.55 5.52 1.91
CA ILE A 73 2.21 4.22 1.91
C ILE A 73 1.18 3.16 1.53
N VAL A 74 1.48 2.36 0.51
CA VAL A 74 0.65 1.21 0.11
C VAL A 74 1.44 -0.06 0.36
N ILE A 75 0.86 -1.00 1.10
CA ILE A 75 1.41 -2.32 1.36
C ILE A 75 0.57 -3.31 0.54
N THR A 76 1.18 -3.96 -0.44
CA THR A 76 0.50 -4.96 -1.25
C THR A 76 0.68 -6.36 -0.65
N ASP A 77 -0.23 -7.29 -0.96
CA ASP A 77 -0.07 -8.69 -0.58
C ASP A 77 1.00 -9.42 -1.45
N SER A 78 1.21 -10.72 -1.17
CA SER A 78 2.18 -11.58 -1.87
C SER A 78 1.83 -11.90 -3.32
N SER A 79 0.64 -11.53 -3.79
CA SER A 79 0.29 -11.65 -5.20
C SER A 79 1.09 -10.74 -6.11
N SER A 80 1.68 -9.70 -5.53
CA SER A 80 2.52 -8.73 -6.23
C SER A 80 3.78 -9.33 -6.86
N VAL A 81 4.24 -10.46 -6.31
CA VAL A 81 5.53 -11.08 -6.65
C VAL A 81 5.44 -12.58 -6.97
N SER A 82 4.26 -13.20 -6.85
CA SER A 82 4.09 -14.65 -7.00
C SER A 82 3.88 -15.15 -8.44
N GLY A 83 3.77 -14.25 -9.43
CA GLY A 83 3.65 -14.61 -10.84
C GLY A 83 4.98 -14.68 -11.59
N ASN A 84 4.93 -15.15 -12.84
CA ASN A 84 6.09 -15.16 -13.71
C ASN A 84 6.35 -13.75 -14.30
N PRO A 85 7.62 -13.30 -14.38
CA PRO A 85 7.97 -12.13 -15.15
C PRO A 85 7.51 -12.27 -16.60
N ARG A 86 7.25 -11.13 -17.25
CA ARG A 86 6.99 -11.11 -18.69
C ARG A 86 8.21 -11.69 -19.43
N GLN A 87 7.98 -12.53 -20.44
CA GLN A 87 9.05 -13.07 -21.29
C GLN A 87 9.97 -11.95 -21.79
N GLY A 88 11.28 -12.16 -21.65
CA GLY A 88 12.32 -11.21 -22.04
C GLY A 88 12.79 -10.25 -20.93
N LEU A 89 12.13 -10.24 -19.76
CA LEU A 89 12.64 -9.56 -18.57
C LEU A 89 13.42 -10.55 -17.69
N GLN A 90 14.65 -10.19 -17.31
CA GLN A 90 15.48 -10.99 -16.39
C GLN A 90 15.22 -10.67 -14.91
N THR A 91 14.47 -9.59 -14.64
CA THR A 91 14.24 -9.03 -13.30
C THR A 91 12.74 -8.83 -13.04
N HIS A 92 12.33 -8.90 -11.76
CA HIS A 92 10.95 -8.67 -11.31
C HIS A 92 10.61 -7.17 -11.14
N ASP A 93 11.11 -6.32 -12.04
CA ASP A 93 10.98 -4.86 -11.91
C ASP A 93 9.53 -4.37 -12.14
N GLY A 94 8.68 -5.22 -12.74
CA GLY A 94 7.25 -4.99 -12.96
C GLY A 94 6.36 -5.85 -12.06
N ALA A 95 5.07 -5.54 -12.00
CA ALA A 95 4.11 -6.40 -11.31
C ALA A 95 4.09 -7.76 -12.03
N CYS A 96 4.22 -8.85 -11.27
CA CYS A 96 4.20 -10.21 -11.80
C CYS A 96 2.89 -10.86 -11.36
N PRO A 97 1.75 -10.50 -11.99
CA PRO A 97 0.45 -10.93 -11.51
C PRO A 97 0.28 -12.44 -11.66
N ASN A 98 0.01 -13.14 -10.56
CA ASN A 98 -0.48 -14.51 -10.59
C ASN A 98 -2.00 -14.52 -10.44
N GLY A 99 -2.72 -14.70 -11.56
CA GLY A 99 -4.18 -14.69 -11.56
C GLY A 99 -4.78 -13.36 -11.07
N VAL A 100 -5.98 -13.44 -10.48
CA VAL A 100 -6.79 -12.27 -10.10
C VAL A 100 -6.15 -11.43 -9.00
N HIS A 101 -5.44 -12.06 -8.07
CA HIS A 101 -4.75 -11.32 -6.99
C HIS A 101 -3.70 -10.36 -7.54
N GLY A 102 -2.95 -10.80 -8.55
CA GLY A 102 -1.99 -9.95 -9.24
C GLY A 102 -2.59 -8.69 -9.87
N PHE A 103 -3.85 -8.76 -10.33
CA PHE A 103 -4.58 -7.59 -10.81
C PHE A 103 -4.95 -6.62 -9.67
N GLY A 104 -5.23 -7.13 -8.47
CA GLY A 104 -5.41 -6.33 -7.27
C GLY A 104 -4.16 -5.51 -6.94
N THR A 105 -2.99 -6.16 -6.90
CA THR A 105 -1.70 -5.46 -6.73
C THR A 105 -1.49 -4.41 -7.82
N LEU A 106 -1.63 -4.78 -9.10
CA LEU A 106 -1.39 -3.85 -10.21
C LEU A 106 -2.31 -2.62 -10.12
N THR A 107 -3.55 -2.85 -9.69
CA THR A 107 -4.53 -1.78 -9.43
C THR A 107 -4.05 -0.87 -8.32
N ALA A 108 -3.64 -1.42 -7.18
CA ALA A 108 -3.12 -0.63 -6.06
C ALA A 108 -1.89 0.20 -6.46
N GLU A 109 -0.93 -0.38 -7.17
CA GLU A 109 0.24 0.32 -7.69
C GLU A 109 -0.12 1.47 -8.64
N THR A 110 -1.06 1.21 -9.55
CA THR A 110 -1.47 2.18 -10.56
C THR A 110 -2.21 3.35 -9.92
N LEU A 111 -3.11 3.06 -8.99
CA LEU A 111 -3.84 4.07 -8.23
C LEU A 111 -2.91 4.85 -7.29
N ALA A 112 -1.89 4.21 -6.71
CA ALA A 112 -0.90 4.90 -5.88
C ALA A 112 -0.11 5.98 -6.66
N ARG A 113 0.13 5.77 -7.96
CA ARG A 113 0.76 6.79 -8.82
C ARG A 113 -0.13 8.04 -9.00
N LYS A 114 -1.44 7.95 -8.77
CA LYS A 114 -2.32 9.13 -8.81
C LYS A 114 -2.08 10.09 -7.63
N ALA A 115 -1.80 9.56 -6.44
CA ALA A 115 -1.41 10.38 -5.29
C ALA A 115 -0.15 11.23 -5.57
N VAL A 116 0.78 10.71 -6.39
CA VAL A 116 1.98 11.44 -6.81
C VAL A 116 1.63 12.66 -7.67
N GLN A 117 0.62 12.53 -8.54
CA GLN A 117 0.18 13.61 -9.43
C GLN A 117 -0.41 14.80 -8.67
N ILE A 118 -0.87 14.58 -7.44
CA ILE A 118 -1.39 15.60 -6.53
C ILE A 118 -0.37 16.00 -5.45
N GLY A 119 0.91 15.65 -5.63
CA GLY A 119 2.02 16.16 -4.82
C GLY A 119 2.36 15.34 -3.57
N ILE A 120 1.79 14.14 -3.41
CA ILE A 120 2.03 13.30 -2.24
C ILE A 120 3.28 12.44 -2.44
N CYS A 121 4.09 12.34 -1.38
CA CYS A 121 5.21 11.41 -1.32
C CYS A 121 4.68 9.98 -1.16
N THR A 122 4.77 9.18 -2.24
CA THR A 122 4.17 7.84 -2.27
C THR A 122 5.23 6.75 -2.18
N ARG A 123 4.97 5.73 -1.35
CA ARG A 123 5.76 4.50 -1.24
C ARG A 123 4.85 3.30 -1.46
N VAL A 124 5.28 2.35 -2.26
CA VAL A 124 4.58 1.07 -2.43
C VAL A 124 5.51 -0.06 -1.98
N LEU A 125 5.10 -0.84 -0.99
CA LEU A 125 5.81 -2.00 -0.48
C LEU A 125 5.17 -3.26 -1.07
N ARG A 126 5.91 -3.94 -1.95
CA ARG A 126 5.56 -5.28 -2.43
C ARG A 126 6.04 -6.31 -1.44
N ILE A 127 5.12 -6.96 -0.73
CA ILE A 127 5.46 -7.90 0.33
C ILE A 127 5.49 -9.32 -0.24
N ALA A 128 6.64 -10.00 -0.18
CA ALA A 128 6.74 -11.42 -0.48
C ALA A 128 6.42 -12.32 0.74
N ASP A 129 6.69 -11.83 1.95
CA ASP A 129 6.59 -12.54 3.23
C ASP A 129 6.04 -11.62 4.32
N ASP A 130 5.08 -12.11 5.10
CA ASP A 130 4.46 -11.36 6.20
C ASP A 130 5.48 -10.95 7.28
N ASN A 131 6.54 -11.73 7.53
CA ASN A 131 7.59 -11.32 8.47
C ASN A 131 8.44 -10.16 7.93
N ALA A 132 8.58 -10.07 6.61
CA ALA A 132 9.26 -8.95 5.96
C ALA A 132 8.40 -7.68 5.95
N LYS A 133 7.07 -7.79 6.11
CA LYS A 133 6.12 -6.68 6.06
C LYS A 133 6.47 -5.57 7.06
N ILE A 134 6.59 -5.92 8.35
CA ILE A 134 6.87 -4.96 9.42
C ILE A 134 8.25 -4.32 9.28
N ARG A 135 9.28 -5.15 9.08
CA ARG A 135 10.65 -4.67 8.92
C ARG A 135 10.78 -3.66 7.78
N ASN A 136 10.10 -3.90 6.66
CA ASN A 136 10.15 -2.99 5.52
C ASN A 136 9.26 -1.75 5.73
N LEU A 137 8.15 -1.87 6.46
CA LEU A 137 7.36 -0.72 6.87
C LEU A 137 8.19 0.22 7.76
N ASP A 138 8.85 -0.30 8.81
CA ASP A 138 9.69 0.51 9.70
C ASP A 138 10.82 1.19 8.93
N LYS A 139 11.57 0.43 8.10
CA LYS A 139 12.61 1.02 7.24
C LYS A 139 12.08 2.10 6.32
N THR A 140 10.87 1.93 5.79
CA THR A 140 10.24 2.92 4.89
C THR A 140 9.89 4.19 5.65
N LEU A 141 9.31 4.06 6.84
CA LEU A 141 8.96 5.18 7.72
C LEU A 141 10.22 5.96 8.15
N ASP A 142 11.28 5.26 8.52
CA ASP A 142 12.56 5.85 8.93
C ASP A 142 13.33 6.54 7.78
N SER A 143 13.08 6.13 6.53
CA SER A 143 13.78 6.63 5.34
C SER A 143 12.90 7.46 4.40
N LEU A 144 11.83 8.06 4.93
CA LEU A 144 10.95 8.95 4.18
C LEU A 144 11.69 10.20 3.68
N ASP A 145 12.11 10.13 2.42
CA ASP A 145 12.66 11.26 1.67
C ASP A 145 11.57 11.93 0.82
N PHE A 146 11.10 13.10 1.24
CA PHE A 146 10.07 13.87 0.54
C PHE A 146 10.54 14.49 -0.80
N SER A 147 11.84 14.45 -1.12
CA SER A 147 12.34 14.83 -2.44
C SER A 147 12.04 13.77 -3.52
N VAL A 148 11.80 12.52 -3.09
CA VAL A 148 11.43 11.41 -3.97
C VAL A 148 9.93 11.21 -3.93
N SER A 149 9.25 11.58 -5.01
CA SER A 149 7.79 11.58 -5.09
C SER A 149 7.17 10.18 -5.16
N TYR A 150 7.87 9.21 -5.77
CA TYR A 150 7.42 7.82 -5.88
C TYR A 150 8.57 6.84 -5.69
N ARG A 151 8.36 5.79 -4.90
CA ARG A 151 9.25 4.64 -4.84
C ARG A 151 8.46 3.34 -4.68
N LEU A 152 8.79 2.38 -5.52
CA LEU A 152 8.39 0.99 -5.37
C LEU A 152 9.49 0.25 -4.62
N ILE A 153 9.14 -0.44 -3.54
CA ILE A 153 10.04 -1.14 -2.64
C ILE A 153 9.66 -2.62 -2.70
N GLN A 154 10.59 -3.45 -3.16
CA GLN A 154 10.41 -4.89 -3.14
C GLN A 154 10.93 -5.45 -1.81
N ALA A 155 10.02 -5.95 -0.97
CA ALA A 155 10.37 -6.62 0.27
C ALA A 155 10.67 -8.09 -0.03
N VAL A 156 11.97 -8.40 -0.13
CA VAL A 156 12.52 -9.76 -0.14
C VAL A 156 12.78 -10.25 1.28
#